data_AF-A0A1G2W003-F1
#
_entry.id   AF-A0A1G2W003-F1
#
_cell.length_a   1.000
_cell.length_b   1.000
_cell.length_c   1.000
_cell.angle_alpha   90.00
_cell.angle_beta   90.00
_cell.angle_gamma   90.00
#
_symmetry.space_group_name_H-M   'P 1'
#
loop_
_entity.id
_entity.type
_entity.pdbx_description
1 polymer ?
#
loop_
_entity_poly.entity_id
_entity_poly.type
_entity_poly.pdbx_seq_one_letter_code
_entity_poly.pdbx_strand_id
1 'polypeptide(L)'
;MDARTTATERFIAAFSTAASPAGDGAGAQPSVADAQERRAFPAEFPEGLKPRLRLFLSVDLVGSTPYKQSRQMWRPEIVSFYRNFDYILQTQYREFAGGLDDGLPAPEFWKSNGDELLYVCELHSLSHAHALMHVWLATLNEYRGSRDEAAKHLDVKSTAWIGLFPSPNAEVFFRRGASQADIKDPILAQAEIREEWYANPANPTITREFVGPSIDTGFRLTSWASPDRMIVSVDLAFLLTGAYTRKVGPLRLHLSGKDKLKGVIDNQPYPTLWIPVGRSRIDPEDRRAGEVSTDRSTIRSYCEAIIEQNYKTITPLYLAGAHHEDYDWVPPYVLTDILRHWDEERRYREEVTGVVLIDD
;
A
#
# COMPACT_ATOMS: atom_id res chain seq x y z
N MET A 1 24.12 31.76 21.29
CA MET A 1 23.23 32.05 20.14
C MET A 1 23.51 30.99 19.10
N ASP A 2 22.74 29.90 19.13
CA ASP A 2 22.64 28.99 17.99
C ASP A 2 21.37 28.17 18.18
N ALA A 3 20.34 28.50 17.40
CA ALA A 3 19.05 27.85 17.41
C ALA A 3 18.92 27.04 16.11
N ARG A 4 19.24 25.75 16.18
CA ARG A 4 18.75 24.73 15.23
C ARG A 4 17.69 23.90 15.92
N THR A 5 16.54 24.52 16.14
CA THR A 5 15.28 23.83 16.43
C THR A 5 14.83 23.19 15.12
N THR A 6 14.61 21.88 15.11
CA THR A 6 14.22 21.14 13.90
C THR A 6 12.77 21.47 13.53
N ALA A 7 12.43 21.43 12.24
CA ALA A 7 11.07 21.74 11.76
C ALA A 7 10.00 20.83 12.40
N THR A 8 10.40 19.62 12.81
CA THR A 8 9.60 18.66 13.59
C THR A 8 9.11 19.24 14.93
N GLU A 9 9.95 20.01 15.64
CA GLU A 9 9.58 20.63 16.92
C GLU A 9 8.60 21.80 16.74
N ARG A 10 8.64 22.50 15.60
CA ARG A 10 7.71 23.61 15.29
C ARG A 10 6.30 23.13 15.01
N PHE A 11 6.13 21.90 14.50
CA PHE A 11 4.81 21.34 14.20
C PHE A 11 4.12 20.80 15.47
N ILE A 12 4.89 20.18 16.40
CA ILE A 12 4.38 19.72 17.70
C ILE A 12 3.94 20.93 18.57
N ALA A 13 4.70 22.02 18.56
CA ALA A 13 4.37 23.21 19.34
C ALA A 13 3.11 23.95 18.85
N ALA A 14 2.75 23.83 17.57
CA ALA A 14 1.59 24.53 16.99
C ALA A 14 0.23 23.89 17.30
N PHE A 15 0.22 22.62 17.76
CA PHE A 15 -1.02 21.91 18.10
C PHE A 15 -1.17 21.64 19.61
N SER A 16 -0.18 21.97 20.42
CA SER A 16 -0.18 21.81 21.88
C SER A 16 -0.53 23.11 22.63
N THR A 17 -1.48 23.90 22.12
CA THR A 17 -2.02 25.06 22.86
C THR A 17 -3.52 24.92 23.06
N ALA A 18 -3.90 23.93 23.86
CA ALA A 18 -5.05 24.02 24.76
C ALA A 18 -4.50 23.81 26.18
N ALA A 19 -4.40 24.90 26.92
CA ALA A 19 -3.77 24.95 28.23
C ALA A 19 -4.69 24.40 29.35
N SER A 20 -4.09 23.79 30.38
CA SER A 20 -4.37 24.17 31.78
C SER A 20 -3.35 23.62 32.79
N PRO A 21 -3.26 24.23 33.98
CA PRO A 21 -2.00 24.57 34.63
C PRO A 21 -1.50 23.56 35.66
N ALA A 22 -0.24 23.76 36.06
CA ALA A 22 0.47 23.04 37.09
C ALA A 22 -0.30 22.91 38.42
N GLY A 23 -0.30 21.70 38.96
CA GLY A 23 -0.65 21.37 40.34
C GLY A 23 -0.09 20.00 40.70
N ASP A 24 0.84 19.98 41.66
CA ASP A 24 1.43 18.77 42.25
C ASP A 24 0.36 17.85 42.86
N GLY A 25 0.44 16.54 42.59
CA GLY A 25 -0.40 15.56 43.28
C GLY A 25 -0.31 14.13 42.73
N ALA A 26 0.31 13.24 43.53
CA ALA A 26 0.28 11.78 43.57
C ALA A 26 -0.44 10.97 42.46
N GLY A 27 0.28 9.97 41.95
CA GLY A 27 -0.18 9.03 40.92
C GLY A 27 -1.48 8.30 41.25
N ALA A 28 -2.46 8.46 40.36
CA ALA A 28 -3.59 7.56 40.20
C ALA A 28 -3.33 6.70 38.95
N GLN A 29 -3.50 5.38 39.06
CA GLN A 29 -3.62 4.52 37.89
C GLN A 29 -4.86 4.95 37.09
N PRO A 30 -4.78 5.03 35.75
CA PRO A 30 -5.91 5.44 34.94
C PRO A 30 -7.06 4.46 35.15
N SER A 31 -8.25 5.03 35.37
CA SER A 31 -9.46 4.26 35.62
C SER A 31 -9.91 3.52 34.35
N VAL A 32 -10.72 2.48 34.50
CA VAL A 32 -11.34 1.77 33.36
C VAL A 32 -12.20 2.72 32.49
N ALA A 33 -12.64 3.85 33.05
CA ALA A 33 -13.34 4.91 32.31
C ALA A 33 -12.39 5.72 31.39
N ASP A 34 -11.13 5.96 31.81
CA ASP A 34 -10.11 6.63 30.96
C ASP A 34 -9.70 5.78 29.76
N ALA A 35 -9.89 4.46 29.84
CA ALA A 35 -9.64 3.54 28.72
C ALA A 35 -10.76 3.57 27.66
N GLN A 36 -11.97 4.01 28.02
CA GLN A 36 -13.08 4.18 27.06
C GLN A 36 -12.94 5.47 26.23
N GLU A 37 -12.25 6.49 26.73
CA GLU A 37 -12.04 7.78 26.03
C GLU A 37 -10.96 7.74 24.92
N ARG A 38 -10.26 6.62 24.72
CA ARG A 38 -9.15 6.51 23.74
C ARG A 38 -9.48 5.83 22.43
N ARG A 39 -10.74 5.50 22.16
CA ARG A 39 -11.08 4.93 20.84
C ARG A 39 -11.15 6.05 19.80
N ALA A 40 -10.29 5.98 18.79
CA ALA A 40 -10.31 6.90 17.64
C ALA A 40 -11.65 6.87 16.87
N PHE A 41 -12.43 5.79 17.01
CA PHE A 41 -13.71 5.59 16.34
C PHE A 41 -14.80 5.09 17.30
N PRO A 42 -16.07 5.46 17.09
CA PRO A 42 -17.21 4.91 17.83
C PRO A 42 -17.35 3.38 17.70
N ALA A 43 -18.10 2.75 18.60
CA ALA A 43 -18.22 1.28 18.65
C ALA A 43 -18.95 0.70 17.43
N GLU A 44 -19.90 1.45 16.90
CA GLU A 44 -20.70 1.16 15.71
C GLU A 44 -19.97 1.50 14.39
N PHE A 45 -18.74 2.02 14.46
CA PHE A 45 -18.01 2.46 13.29
C PHE A 45 -17.73 1.28 12.34
N PRO A 46 -18.12 1.34 11.05
CA PRO A 46 -18.02 0.22 10.13
C PRO A 46 -16.58 -0.26 9.98
N GLU A 47 -16.36 -1.56 10.10
CA GLU A 47 -15.04 -2.18 9.91
C GLU A 47 -14.44 -1.75 8.58
N GLY A 48 -15.23 -1.72 7.50
CA GLY A 48 -14.74 -1.33 6.18
C GLY A 48 -14.31 0.12 6.00
N LEU A 49 -14.59 1.00 6.97
CA LEU A 49 -14.12 2.40 6.95
C LEU A 49 -12.90 2.63 7.84
N LYS A 50 -12.45 1.63 8.61
CA LYS A 50 -11.25 1.77 9.45
C LYS A 50 -10.00 1.96 8.58
N PRO A 51 -9.06 2.83 9.00
CA PRO A 51 -7.84 3.08 8.26
C PRO A 51 -7.01 1.83 8.04
N ARG A 52 -6.55 1.62 6.81
CA ARG A 52 -5.70 0.47 6.45
C ARG A 52 -4.64 0.88 5.45
N LEU A 53 -3.42 0.42 5.71
CA LEU A 53 -2.32 0.56 4.77
C LEU A 53 -2.17 -0.75 3.99
N ARG A 54 -2.18 -0.66 2.67
CA ARG A 54 -2.05 -1.84 1.81
C ARG A 54 -0.84 -1.74 0.89
N LEU A 55 -0.10 -2.83 0.79
CA LEU A 55 0.95 -3.04 -0.19
C LEU A 55 0.34 -3.72 -1.43
N PHE A 56 0.63 -3.16 -2.59
CA PHE A 56 0.28 -3.72 -3.88
C PHE A 56 1.55 -4.19 -4.57
N LEU A 57 1.48 -5.37 -5.19
CA LEU A 57 2.58 -6.01 -5.88
C LEU A 57 2.11 -6.40 -7.28
N SER A 58 2.84 -5.96 -8.29
CA SER A 58 2.59 -6.27 -9.69
C SER A 58 3.73 -7.10 -10.26
N VAL A 59 3.40 -8.10 -11.06
CA VAL A 59 4.34 -8.79 -11.94
C VAL A 59 3.75 -8.89 -13.36
N ASP A 60 4.51 -8.49 -14.36
CA ASP A 60 4.09 -8.40 -15.75
C ASP A 60 5.10 -9.14 -16.66
N LEU A 61 4.59 -9.87 -17.67
CA LEU A 61 5.41 -10.57 -18.65
C LEU A 61 6.00 -9.61 -19.68
N VAL A 62 7.32 -9.49 -19.70
CA VAL A 62 8.04 -8.71 -20.69
C VAL A 62 8.04 -9.43 -22.04
N GLY A 63 7.60 -8.73 -23.09
CA GLY A 63 7.62 -9.24 -24.46
C GLY A 63 6.51 -10.26 -24.78
N SER A 64 5.46 -10.36 -23.95
CA SER A 64 4.39 -11.33 -24.20
C SER A 64 3.66 -11.07 -25.52
N THR A 65 3.42 -9.81 -25.89
CA THR A 65 2.71 -9.45 -27.13
C THR A 65 3.44 -9.90 -28.40
N PRO A 66 4.73 -9.55 -28.61
CA PRO A 66 5.46 -10.09 -29.76
C PRO A 66 5.61 -11.62 -29.69
N TYR A 67 5.69 -12.21 -28.49
CA TYR A 67 5.71 -13.68 -28.32
C TYR A 67 4.42 -14.33 -28.83
N LYS A 68 3.25 -13.80 -28.44
CA LYS A 68 1.91 -14.26 -28.87
C LYS A 68 1.71 -14.14 -30.39
N GLN A 69 2.28 -13.11 -31.00
CA GLN A 69 2.15 -12.86 -32.44
C GLN A 69 3.10 -13.73 -33.29
N SER A 70 4.28 -14.06 -32.76
CA SER A 70 5.32 -14.76 -33.51
C SER A 70 5.29 -16.29 -33.37
N ARG A 71 4.61 -16.84 -32.37
CA ARG A 71 4.57 -18.29 -32.09
C ARG A 71 3.14 -18.81 -32.07
N GLN A 72 2.86 -19.92 -32.75
CA GLN A 72 1.52 -20.54 -32.73
C GLN A 72 1.20 -21.26 -31.41
N MET A 73 2.24 -21.70 -30.67
CA MET A 73 2.11 -22.43 -29.41
C MET A 73 2.56 -21.55 -28.25
N TRP A 74 1.93 -20.39 -28.02
CA TRP A 74 2.27 -19.50 -26.90
C TRP A 74 1.51 -19.80 -25.60
N ARG A 75 0.38 -20.50 -25.72
CA ARG A 75 -0.62 -20.64 -24.66
C ARG A 75 -0.10 -21.43 -23.45
N PRO A 76 0.54 -22.60 -23.59
CA PRO A 76 1.04 -23.35 -22.44
C PRO A 76 2.00 -22.53 -21.57
N GLU A 77 2.90 -21.77 -22.18
CA GLU A 77 3.91 -20.96 -21.51
C GLU A 77 3.27 -19.80 -20.75
N ILE A 78 2.39 -19.05 -21.40
CA ILE A 78 1.68 -17.94 -20.75
C ILE A 78 0.75 -18.45 -19.64
N VAL A 79 0.02 -19.55 -19.85
CA VAL A 79 -0.83 -20.14 -18.79
C VAL A 79 0.01 -20.65 -17.61
N SER A 80 1.18 -21.23 -17.89
CA SER A 80 2.09 -21.69 -16.85
C SER A 80 2.56 -20.55 -15.95
N PHE A 81 2.75 -19.35 -16.48
CA PHE A 81 3.11 -18.17 -15.68
C PHE A 81 2.08 -17.88 -14.59
N TYR A 82 0.78 -17.80 -14.92
CA TYR A 82 -0.27 -17.51 -13.93
C TYR A 82 -0.26 -18.48 -12.75
N ARG A 83 -0.07 -19.78 -13.03
CA ARG A 83 -0.06 -20.82 -12.00
C ARG A 83 1.26 -20.88 -11.24
N ASN A 84 2.38 -20.85 -11.96
CA ASN A 84 3.70 -21.08 -11.38
C ASN A 84 4.13 -19.91 -10.52
N PHE A 85 3.86 -18.67 -10.96
CA PHE A 85 4.23 -17.49 -10.19
C PHE A 85 3.51 -17.48 -8.83
N ASP A 86 2.19 -17.70 -8.83
CA ASP A 86 1.41 -17.79 -7.60
C ASP A 86 1.90 -18.91 -6.68
N TYR A 87 2.14 -20.10 -7.24
CA TYR A 87 2.66 -21.24 -6.48
C TYR A 87 4.01 -20.91 -5.80
N ILE A 88 4.93 -20.28 -6.53
CA ILE A 88 6.24 -19.89 -6.00
C ILE A 88 6.05 -18.82 -4.92
N LEU A 89 5.23 -17.79 -5.16
CA LEU A 89 4.96 -16.74 -4.20
C LEU A 89 4.45 -17.31 -2.87
N GLN A 90 3.43 -18.16 -2.93
CA GLN A 90 2.84 -18.76 -1.74
C GLN A 90 3.82 -19.70 -1.03
N THR A 91 4.75 -20.33 -1.76
CA THR A 91 5.80 -21.16 -1.17
C THR A 91 6.85 -20.32 -0.44
N GLN A 92 7.39 -19.29 -1.10
CA GLN A 92 8.35 -18.35 -0.52
C GLN A 92 7.75 -17.64 0.70
N TYR A 93 6.48 -17.25 0.62
CA TYR A 93 5.76 -16.67 1.76
C TYR A 93 5.68 -17.64 2.94
N ARG A 94 5.25 -18.89 2.74
CA ARG A 94 5.15 -19.87 3.83
C ARG A 94 6.50 -20.18 4.48
N GLU A 95 7.55 -20.33 3.66
CA GLU A 95 8.92 -20.57 4.14
C GLU A 95 9.43 -19.40 4.99
N PHE A 96 9.17 -18.17 4.55
CA PHE A 96 9.58 -16.97 5.26
C PHE A 96 8.75 -16.72 6.53
N ALA A 97 7.42 -16.82 6.43
CA ALA A 97 6.48 -16.56 7.52
C ALA A 97 6.60 -17.60 8.64
N GLY A 98 6.92 -18.86 8.32
CA GLY A 98 7.20 -19.90 9.32
C GLY A 98 8.36 -19.57 10.27
N GLY A 99 9.21 -18.59 9.93
CA GLY A 99 10.30 -18.09 10.76
C GLY A 99 9.99 -16.79 11.53
N LEU A 100 8.79 -16.21 11.41
CA LEU A 100 8.39 -14.97 12.06
C LEU A 100 7.46 -15.23 13.25
N ASP A 101 7.65 -14.46 14.32
CA ASP A 101 6.84 -14.53 15.53
C ASP A 101 5.59 -13.63 15.43
N ASP A 102 5.70 -12.53 14.68
CA ASP A 102 4.60 -11.64 14.34
C ASP A 102 3.95 -12.14 13.05
N GLY A 103 2.67 -12.52 13.12
CA GLY A 103 1.92 -13.07 11.99
C GLY A 103 1.94 -12.16 10.76
N LEU A 104 2.88 -12.43 9.83
CA LEU A 104 2.98 -11.72 8.56
C LEU A 104 1.72 -12.02 7.74
N PRO A 105 0.99 -11.02 7.23
CA PRO A 105 -0.15 -11.26 6.36
C PRO A 105 0.32 -11.81 5.00
N ALA A 106 -0.48 -12.71 4.43
CA ALA A 106 -0.19 -13.33 3.14
C ALA A 106 -0.53 -12.38 1.98
N PRO A 107 0.31 -12.32 0.92
CA PRO A 107 -0.09 -11.71 -0.33
C PRO A 107 -1.32 -12.42 -0.92
N GLU A 108 -2.39 -11.68 -1.12
CA GLU A 108 -3.63 -12.16 -1.73
C GLU A 108 -3.65 -11.81 -3.22
N PHE A 109 -4.04 -12.77 -4.06
CA PHE A 109 -4.29 -12.47 -5.47
C PHE A 109 -5.48 -11.50 -5.58
N TRP A 110 -5.23 -10.30 -6.11
CA TRP A 110 -6.28 -9.31 -6.35
C TRP A 110 -6.95 -9.59 -7.70
N LYS A 111 -6.20 -9.49 -8.80
CA LYS A 111 -6.71 -9.72 -10.15
C LYS A 111 -5.58 -9.90 -11.16
N SER A 112 -5.94 -10.30 -12.36
CA SER A 112 -5.07 -10.24 -13.54
C SER A 112 -5.48 -9.10 -14.46
N ASN A 113 -4.52 -8.39 -15.03
CA ASN A 113 -4.74 -7.34 -16.03
C ASN A 113 -3.98 -7.67 -17.32
N GLY A 114 -4.62 -8.41 -18.24
CA GLY A 114 -3.91 -8.99 -19.37
C GLY A 114 -2.89 -10.01 -18.87
N ASP A 115 -1.62 -9.82 -19.19
CA ASP A 115 -0.44 -10.61 -18.80
C ASP A 115 0.22 -10.17 -17.49
N GLU A 116 -0.40 -9.24 -16.77
CA GLU A 116 0.01 -8.79 -15.43
C GLU A 116 -0.80 -9.51 -14.34
N LEU A 117 -0.13 -9.94 -13.27
CA LEU A 117 -0.73 -10.41 -12.02
C LEU A 117 -0.59 -9.34 -10.95
N LEU A 118 -1.67 -9.07 -10.24
CA LEU A 118 -1.73 -8.10 -9.15
C LEU A 118 -2.07 -8.79 -7.85
N TYR A 119 -1.30 -8.46 -6.82
CA TYR A 119 -1.48 -8.92 -5.46
C TYR A 119 -1.65 -7.74 -4.51
N VAL A 120 -2.36 -7.98 -3.41
CA VAL A 120 -2.57 -7.01 -2.34
C VAL A 120 -2.27 -7.67 -1.00
N CYS A 121 -1.71 -6.91 -0.06
CA CYS A 121 -1.48 -7.34 1.30
C CYS A 121 -1.70 -6.17 2.26
N GLU A 122 -2.38 -6.42 3.38
CA GLU A 122 -2.51 -5.42 4.44
C GLU A 122 -1.21 -5.32 5.24
N LEU A 123 -0.81 -4.11 5.64
CA LEU A 123 0.38 -3.85 6.43
C LEU A 123 -0.03 -3.43 7.85
N HIS A 124 0.29 -4.25 8.84
CA HIS A 124 0.04 -3.94 10.25
C HIS A 124 1.26 -3.33 10.96
N SER A 125 2.44 -3.41 10.33
CA SER A 125 3.66 -2.79 10.84
C SER A 125 4.61 -2.44 9.70
N LEU A 126 5.53 -1.50 9.95
CA LEU A 126 6.66 -1.19 9.05
C LEU A 126 7.46 -2.44 8.66
N SER A 127 7.57 -3.35 9.63
CA SER A 127 8.32 -4.58 9.53
C SER A 127 7.74 -5.52 8.46
N HIS A 128 6.41 -5.49 8.27
CA HIS A 128 5.72 -6.27 7.24
C HIS A 128 6.11 -5.83 5.84
N ALA A 129 6.23 -4.52 5.59
CA ALA A 129 6.65 -4.03 4.27
C ALA A 129 8.02 -4.58 3.89
N HIS A 130 8.99 -4.53 4.81
CA HIS A 130 10.31 -5.11 4.58
C HIS A 130 10.27 -6.61 4.33
N ALA A 131 9.55 -7.36 5.17
CA ALA A 131 9.41 -8.81 5.04
C ALA A 131 8.80 -9.21 3.69
N LEU A 132 7.69 -8.59 3.30
CA LEU A 132 6.99 -8.89 2.05
C LEU A 132 7.82 -8.54 0.82
N MET A 133 8.60 -7.46 0.87
CA MET A 133 9.52 -7.13 -0.21
C MET A 133 10.63 -8.19 -0.37
N HIS A 134 11.15 -8.76 0.71
CA HIS A 134 12.09 -9.88 0.64
C HIS A 134 11.45 -11.15 0.06
N VAL A 135 10.24 -11.50 0.51
CA VAL A 135 9.45 -12.63 -0.05
C VAL A 135 9.23 -12.43 -1.55
N TRP A 136 8.87 -11.21 -1.96
CA TRP A 136 8.61 -10.89 -3.34
C TRP A 136 9.87 -10.96 -4.21
N LEU A 137 10.99 -10.42 -3.73
CA LEU A 137 12.28 -10.52 -4.43
C LEU A 137 12.76 -11.96 -4.55
N ALA A 138 12.58 -12.78 -3.50
CA ALA A 138 12.88 -14.20 -3.54
C ALA A 138 12.01 -14.91 -4.59
N THR A 139 10.72 -14.58 -4.65
CA THR A 139 9.77 -15.09 -5.66
C THR A 139 10.22 -14.73 -7.09
N LEU A 140 10.59 -13.47 -7.34
CA LEU A 140 11.08 -13.03 -8.65
C LEU A 140 12.37 -13.77 -9.06
N ASN A 141 13.29 -13.97 -8.11
CA ASN A 141 14.54 -14.68 -8.36
C ASN A 141 14.31 -16.17 -8.62
N GLU A 142 13.44 -16.83 -7.85
CA GLU A 142 13.10 -18.24 -8.01
C GLU A 142 12.37 -18.46 -9.34
N TYR A 143 11.36 -17.65 -9.65
CA TYR A 143 10.64 -17.74 -10.93
C TYR A 143 11.56 -17.58 -12.14
N ARG A 144 12.65 -16.83 -12.02
CA ARG A 144 13.70 -16.74 -13.07
C ARG A 144 14.64 -17.93 -13.07
N GLY A 145 15.04 -18.41 -11.90
CA GLY A 145 15.94 -19.56 -11.75
C GLY A 145 15.31 -20.88 -12.20
N SER A 146 14.00 -21.02 -12.03
CA SER A 146 13.24 -22.24 -12.33
C SER A 146 12.74 -22.33 -13.78
N ARG A 147 13.18 -21.44 -14.70
CA ARG A 147 12.69 -21.45 -16.09
C ARG A 147 13.39 -22.53 -16.92
N ASP A 148 12.59 -23.35 -17.60
CA ASP A 148 13.06 -24.22 -18.67
C ASP A 148 13.71 -23.42 -19.81
N GLU A 149 14.65 -24.04 -20.53
CA GLU A 149 15.31 -23.47 -21.72
C GLU A 149 14.29 -22.89 -22.74
N ALA A 150 13.12 -23.51 -22.88
CA ALA A 150 12.06 -23.07 -23.79
C ALA A 150 11.33 -21.79 -23.32
N ALA A 151 11.30 -21.53 -22.02
CA ALA A 151 10.64 -20.37 -21.40
C ALA A 151 11.59 -19.18 -21.16
N LYS A 152 12.87 -19.30 -21.50
CA LYS A 152 13.88 -18.23 -21.38
C LYS A 152 13.56 -16.96 -22.19
N HIS A 153 12.58 -17.01 -23.09
CA HIS A 153 12.19 -15.88 -23.95
C HIS A 153 11.17 -14.92 -23.31
N LEU A 154 10.55 -15.28 -22.19
CA LEU A 154 9.60 -14.43 -21.47
C LEU A 154 10.20 -14.08 -20.12
N ASP A 155 10.51 -12.81 -19.92
CA ASP A 155 10.92 -12.30 -18.62
C ASP A 155 9.76 -11.67 -17.85
N VAL A 156 10.00 -11.32 -16.59
CA VAL A 156 9.05 -10.59 -15.76
C VAL A 156 9.65 -9.28 -15.32
N LYS A 157 8.85 -8.22 -15.30
CA LYS A 157 9.15 -6.97 -14.60
C LYS A 157 8.17 -6.81 -13.44
N SER A 158 8.52 -5.97 -12.48
CA SER A 158 7.71 -5.83 -11.27
C SER A 158 7.70 -4.41 -10.72
N THR A 159 6.57 -4.07 -10.10
CA THR A 159 6.34 -2.80 -9.42
C THR A 159 5.71 -3.07 -8.06
N ALA A 160 6.02 -2.25 -7.06
CA ALA A 160 5.29 -2.22 -5.81
C ALA A 160 4.93 -0.80 -5.38
N TRP A 161 3.79 -0.66 -4.73
CA TRP A 161 3.36 0.61 -4.16
C TRP A 161 2.47 0.38 -2.94
N ILE A 162 2.27 1.42 -2.14
CA ILE A 162 1.34 1.38 -1.02
C ILE A 162 0.17 2.33 -1.24
N GLY A 163 -0.95 2.07 -0.55
CA GLY A 163 -2.10 2.96 -0.53
C GLY A 163 -2.78 2.95 0.84
N LEU A 164 -3.15 4.14 1.31
CA LEU A 164 -3.99 4.32 2.50
C LEU A 164 -5.47 4.34 2.10
N PHE A 165 -6.27 3.56 2.84
CA PHE A 165 -7.72 3.43 2.68
C PHE A 165 -8.43 3.76 4.00
N PRO A 166 -9.69 4.22 3.98
CA PRO A 166 -10.51 4.53 2.80
C PRO A 166 -10.33 5.99 2.29
N SER A 167 -9.31 6.70 2.76
CA SER A 167 -8.94 8.03 2.27
C SER A 167 -7.41 8.14 2.21
N PRO A 168 -6.81 8.60 1.10
CA PRO A 168 -7.45 9.16 -0.10
C PRO A 168 -7.89 8.11 -1.14
N ASN A 169 -7.61 6.82 -0.93
CA ASN A 169 -8.02 5.74 -1.82
C ASN A 169 -9.27 5.05 -1.32
N ALA A 170 -10.13 4.56 -2.21
CA ALA A 170 -11.38 3.89 -1.85
C ALA A 170 -11.38 2.43 -2.30
N GLU A 171 -12.11 1.60 -1.53
CA GLU A 171 -12.53 0.28 -1.96
C GLU A 171 -13.88 0.38 -2.66
N VAL A 172 -14.05 -0.34 -3.76
CA VAL A 172 -15.30 -0.42 -4.52
C VAL A 172 -15.72 -1.87 -4.59
N PHE A 173 -17.00 -2.15 -4.35
CA PHE A 173 -17.51 -3.51 -4.26
C PHE A 173 -18.53 -3.78 -5.36
N PHE A 174 -18.43 -4.96 -5.96
CA PHE A 174 -19.35 -5.40 -7.00
C PHE A 174 -19.99 -6.71 -6.63
N ARG A 175 -21.31 -6.81 -6.78
CA ARG A 175 -22.04 -8.07 -6.64
C ARG A 175 -22.21 -8.73 -8.01
N ARG A 176 -21.70 -9.95 -8.16
CA ARG A 176 -21.82 -10.74 -9.39
C ARG A 176 -23.27 -11.13 -9.62
N GLY A 177 -23.76 -10.90 -10.84
CA GLY A 177 -25.13 -11.28 -11.23
C GLY A 177 -26.24 -10.41 -10.65
N ALA A 178 -25.91 -9.25 -10.04
CA ALA A 178 -26.92 -8.30 -9.59
C ALA A 178 -27.71 -7.73 -10.78
N SER A 179 -29.03 -7.67 -10.66
CA SER A 179 -29.89 -7.01 -11.64
C SER A 179 -29.88 -5.51 -11.39
N GLN A 180 -29.82 -4.69 -12.45
CA GLN A 180 -29.85 -3.23 -12.33
C GLN A 180 -31.18 -2.70 -11.75
N ALA A 181 -32.22 -3.56 -11.68
CA ALA A 181 -33.54 -3.22 -11.19
C ALA A 181 -33.64 -3.17 -9.64
N ASP A 182 -32.61 -3.65 -8.92
CA ASP A 182 -32.65 -3.77 -7.46
C ASP A 182 -31.93 -2.62 -6.70
N ILE A 183 -31.23 -1.73 -7.40
CA ILE A 183 -30.42 -0.67 -6.77
C ILE A 183 -31.16 0.68 -6.86
N LYS A 184 -31.74 1.12 -5.74
CA LYS A 184 -32.39 2.44 -5.65
C LYS A 184 -31.42 3.59 -5.37
N ASP A 185 -30.29 3.32 -4.72
CA ASP A 185 -29.24 4.30 -4.47
C ASP A 185 -27.83 3.67 -4.54
N PRO A 186 -26.88 4.22 -5.35
CA PRO A 186 -25.56 3.64 -5.52
C PRO A 186 -24.63 3.80 -4.29
N ILE A 187 -24.79 4.84 -3.47
CA ILE A 187 -23.92 5.10 -2.31
C ILE A 187 -24.27 4.11 -1.18
N LEU A 188 -25.57 3.98 -0.87
CA LEU A 188 -26.05 3.03 0.13
C LEU A 188 -25.80 1.58 -0.30
N ALA A 189 -26.01 1.26 -1.58
CA ALA A 189 -25.69 -0.07 -2.08
C ALA A 189 -24.19 -0.40 -1.93
N GLN A 190 -23.29 0.56 -2.17
CA GLN A 190 -21.86 0.34 -1.91
C GLN A 190 -21.57 0.12 -0.42
N ALA A 191 -22.19 0.90 0.47
CA ALA A 191 -22.03 0.75 1.92
C ALA A 191 -22.51 -0.63 2.42
N GLU A 192 -23.68 -1.09 1.96
CA GLU A 192 -24.23 -2.39 2.31
C GLU A 192 -23.35 -3.55 1.80
N ILE A 193 -22.91 -3.49 0.54
CA ILE A 193 -22.03 -4.53 -0.03
C ILE A 193 -20.67 -4.54 0.69
N ARG A 194 -20.13 -3.37 1.06
CA ARG A 194 -18.92 -3.25 1.88
C ARG A 194 -19.10 -3.94 3.22
N GLU A 195 -20.17 -3.63 3.95
CA GLU A 195 -20.48 -4.25 5.25
C GLU A 195 -20.63 -5.77 5.12
N GLU A 196 -21.33 -6.26 4.10
CA GLU A 196 -21.46 -7.69 3.81
C GLU A 196 -20.11 -8.35 3.52
N TRP A 197 -19.25 -7.69 2.72
CA TRP A 197 -17.91 -8.21 2.41
C TRP A 197 -17.03 -8.27 3.65
N TYR A 198 -17.03 -7.24 4.50
CA TYR A 198 -16.23 -7.26 5.73
C TYR A 198 -16.77 -8.25 6.77
N ALA A 199 -18.08 -8.52 6.78
CA ALA A 199 -18.67 -9.59 7.59
C ALA A 199 -18.29 -11.00 7.08
N ASN A 200 -18.09 -11.16 5.77
CA ASN A 200 -17.67 -12.42 5.17
C ASN A 200 -16.79 -12.21 3.91
N PRO A 201 -15.46 -12.02 4.08
CA PRO A 201 -14.54 -11.79 2.97
C PRO A 201 -14.45 -12.97 1.99
N ALA A 202 -14.85 -14.17 2.42
CA ALA A 202 -14.88 -15.37 1.60
C ALA A 202 -16.12 -15.48 0.68
N ASN A 203 -17.03 -14.50 0.70
CA ASN A 203 -18.22 -14.50 -0.14
C ASN A 203 -17.84 -14.39 -1.64
N PRO A 204 -18.04 -15.44 -2.45
CA PRO A 204 -17.59 -15.46 -3.85
C PRO A 204 -18.47 -14.62 -4.77
N THR A 205 -19.60 -14.11 -4.26
CA THR A 205 -20.52 -13.27 -5.02
C THR A 205 -20.12 -11.80 -5.01
N ILE A 206 -19.24 -11.39 -4.09
CA ILE A 206 -18.76 -10.01 -3.99
C ILE A 206 -17.29 -9.95 -4.38
N THR A 207 -16.96 -9.03 -5.28
CA THR A 207 -15.58 -8.71 -5.63
C THR A 207 -15.23 -7.31 -5.15
N ARG A 208 -14.05 -7.18 -4.55
CA ARG A 208 -13.48 -5.91 -4.09
C ARG A 208 -12.46 -5.40 -5.10
N GLU A 209 -12.58 -4.12 -5.45
CA GLU A 209 -11.64 -3.37 -6.28
C GLU A 209 -11.10 -2.18 -5.51
N PHE A 210 -9.97 -1.65 -5.97
CA PHE A 210 -9.32 -0.49 -5.37
C PHE A 210 -9.19 0.63 -6.39
N VAL A 211 -9.52 1.85 -5.96
CA VAL A 211 -9.42 3.06 -6.77
C VAL A 211 -8.81 4.20 -5.97
N GLY A 212 -8.15 5.13 -6.64
CA GLY A 212 -7.63 6.34 -5.99
C GLY A 212 -6.21 6.71 -6.44
N PRO A 213 -5.68 7.82 -5.92
CA PRO A 213 -4.41 8.39 -6.37
C PRO A 213 -3.21 7.44 -6.26
N SER A 214 -3.15 6.62 -5.21
CA SER A 214 -2.07 5.66 -5.02
C SER A 214 -2.15 4.51 -6.03
N ILE A 215 -3.36 4.06 -6.36
CA ILE A 215 -3.61 3.01 -7.35
C ILE A 215 -3.20 3.50 -8.75
N ASP A 216 -3.61 4.72 -9.11
CA ASP A 216 -3.23 5.34 -10.37
C ASP A 216 -1.72 5.55 -10.48
N THR A 217 -1.07 5.95 -9.39
CA THR A 217 0.39 6.10 -9.32
C THR A 217 1.08 4.75 -9.56
N GLY A 218 0.63 3.71 -8.86
CA GLY A 218 1.15 2.34 -9.00
C GLY A 218 1.14 1.82 -10.43
N PHE A 219 -0.02 1.91 -11.10
CA PHE A 219 -0.13 1.48 -12.50
C PHE A 219 0.76 2.26 -13.46
N ARG A 220 0.97 3.55 -13.22
CA ARG A 220 1.86 4.37 -14.07
C ARG A 220 3.33 4.00 -13.88
N LEU A 221 3.73 3.66 -12.66
CA LEU A 221 5.09 3.21 -12.34
C LEU A 221 5.48 1.90 -13.06
N THR A 222 4.53 1.04 -13.40
CA THR A 222 4.78 -0.22 -14.15
C THR A 222 5.41 -0.01 -15.53
N SER A 223 5.27 1.19 -16.10
CA SER A 223 5.95 1.55 -17.36
C SER A 223 7.47 1.72 -17.20
N TRP A 224 7.95 1.98 -15.99
CA TRP A 224 9.37 2.19 -15.69
C TRP A 224 10.09 0.90 -15.27
N ALA A 225 9.33 -0.15 -14.95
CA ALA A 225 9.88 -1.42 -14.53
C ALA A 225 10.55 -2.17 -15.67
N SER A 226 11.69 -2.80 -15.34
CA SER A 226 12.44 -3.69 -16.21
C SER A 226 12.73 -4.97 -15.46
N PRO A 227 13.22 -6.03 -16.13
CA PRO A 227 13.55 -7.26 -15.43
C PRO A 227 14.56 -7.05 -14.30
N ASP A 228 15.57 -6.25 -14.49
CA ASP A 228 16.60 -5.98 -13.48
C ASP A 228 16.20 -4.92 -12.43
N ARG A 229 15.09 -4.19 -12.63
CA ARG A 229 14.66 -3.10 -11.73
C ARG A 229 13.21 -3.28 -11.32
N MET A 230 13.01 -3.61 -10.04
CA MET A 230 11.71 -3.52 -9.41
C MET A 230 11.44 -2.08 -9.00
N ILE A 231 10.46 -1.43 -9.64
CA ILE A 231 10.11 -0.04 -9.32
C ILE A 231 9.27 0.00 -8.04
N VAL A 232 9.52 1.00 -7.20
CA VAL A 232 8.74 1.23 -5.99
C VAL A 232 8.21 2.67 -5.94
N SER A 233 7.03 2.87 -5.35
CA SER A 233 6.52 4.23 -5.11
C SER A 233 7.33 4.96 -4.03
N VAL A 234 7.28 6.29 -4.05
CA VAL A 234 8.06 7.16 -3.16
C VAL A 234 7.74 6.98 -1.67
N ASP A 235 6.48 6.77 -1.35
CA ASP A 235 5.98 6.48 -0.01
C ASP A 235 6.44 5.10 0.48
N LEU A 236 6.35 4.07 -0.37
CA LEU A 236 6.92 2.75 -0.06
C LEU A 236 8.44 2.84 0.14
N ALA A 237 9.18 3.52 -0.74
CA ALA A 237 10.61 3.72 -0.57
C ALA A 237 10.94 4.41 0.75
N PHE A 238 10.19 5.46 1.12
CA PHE A 238 10.31 6.13 2.41
C PHE A 238 10.11 5.15 3.57
N LEU A 239 9.07 4.30 3.54
CA LEU A 239 8.87 3.25 4.54
C LEU A 239 10.06 2.29 4.63
N LEU A 240 10.57 1.86 3.48
CA LEU A 240 11.70 0.94 3.38
C LEU A 240 13.04 1.54 3.82
N THR A 241 13.12 2.87 4.02
CA THR A 241 14.26 3.52 4.69
C THR A 241 14.16 3.50 6.22
N GLY A 242 12.99 3.15 6.79
CA GLY A 242 12.72 3.07 8.23
C GLY A 242 13.37 1.88 8.93
N ALA A 243 12.84 1.49 10.10
CA ALA A 243 13.33 0.33 10.84
C ALA A 243 12.90 -0.98 10.16
N TYR A 244 13.80 -1.96 10.11
CA TYR A 244 13.57 -3.30 9.57
C TYR A 244 13.65 -4.35 10.69
N THR A 245 13.05 -5.53 10.50
CA THR A 245 13.17 -6.60 11.52
C THR A 245 14.61 -7.08 11.59
N ARG A 246 15.11 -7.42 12.80
CA ARG A 246 16.47 -7.96 12.98
C ARG A 246 16.75 -9.22 12.15
N LYS A 247 15.70 -9.94 11.75
CA LYS A 247 15.77 -11.19 10.98
C LYS A 247 16.05 -10.96 9.49
N VAL A 248 15.75 -9.78 8.92
CA VAL A 248 16.09 -9.45 7.53
C VAL A 248 17.04 -8.27 7.40
N GLY A 249 17.99 -8.36 6.47
CA GLY A 249 18.88 -7.25 6.16
C GLY A 249 18.17 -6.08 5.46
N PRO A 250 18.81 -4.91 5.39
CA PRO A 250 18.27 -3.77 4.67
C PRO A 250 18.16 -4.07 3.17
N LEU A 251 17.07 -3.60 2.55
CA LEU A 251 16.92 -3.62 1.11
C LEU A 251 17.83 -2.56 0.47
N ARG A 252 18.42 -2.90 -0.67
CA ARG A 252 19.24 -1.97 -1.44
C ARG A 252 18.33 -1.14 -2.34
N LEU A 253 17.99 0.06 -1.87
CA LEU A 253 17.23 1.03 -2.65
C LEU A 253 18.17 1.85 -3.54
N HIS A 254 17.70 2.17 -4.73
CA HIS A 254 18.36 3.01 -5.70
C HIS A 254 17.44 4.19 -6.03
N LEU A 255 18.03 5.39 -6.07
CA LEU A 255 17.39 6.61 -6.57
C LEU A 255 18.13 7.05 -7.83
N SER A 256 17.43 7.17 -8.94
CA SER A 256 17.98 7.60 -10.23
C SER A 256 17.00 8.53 -10.93
N GLY A 257 17.49 9.59 -11.58
CA GLY A 257 16.68 10.44 -12.45
C GLY A 257 15.42 11.06 -11.82
N LYS A 258 14.67 11.80 -12.64
CA LYS A 258 13.30 12.23 -12.34
C LYS A 258 12.56 12.35 -13.65
N ASP A 259 11.44 11.67 -13.77
CA ASP A 259 10.59 11.73 -14.96
C ASP A 259 9.17 12.13 -14.59
N LYS A 260 8.43 12.69 -15.55
CA LYS A 260 7.04 13.09 -15.31
C LYS A 260 6.15 11.85 -15.40
N LEU A 261 5.43 11.55 -14.31
CA LEU A 261 4.29 10.65 -14.34
C LEU A 261 3.04 11.45 -14.68
N LYS A 262 2.49 11.23 -15.88
CA LYS A 262 1.31 11.96 -16.36
C LYS A 262 0.18 11.87 -15.33
N GLY A 263 -0.37 13.00 -14.89
CA GLY A 263 -1.50 13.07 -13.95
C GLY A 263 -1.18 12.67 -12.50
N VAL A 264 0.10 12.45 -12.15
CA VAL A 264 0.55 12.23 -10.76
C VAL A 264 1.25 13.50 -10.29
N ILE A 265 1.02 13.91 -9.04
CA ILE A 265 1.64 15.10 -8.42
C ILE A 265 1.62 16.35 -9.33
N ASP A 266 0.50 16.63 -9.99
CA ASP A 266 0.35 17.75 -10.94
C ASP A 266 1.37 17.76 -12.10
N ASN A 267 1.82 16.58 -12.54
CA ASN A 267 2.89 16.38 -13.51
C ASN A 267 4.26 16.94 -13.07
N GLN A 268 4.47 17.12 -11.77
CA GLN A 268 5.80 17.39 -11.23
C GLN A 268 6.73 16.18 -11.47
N PRO A 269 8.06 16.38 -11.51
CA PRO A 269 9.00 15.28 -11.66
C PRO A 269 8.88 14.29 -10.49
N TYR A 270 8.60 13.03 -10.81
CA TYR A 270 8.53 11.93 -9.87
C TYR A 270 9.87 11.17 -9.86
N PRO A 271 10.42 10.82 -8.68
CA PRO A 271 11.70 10.13 -8.60
C PRO A 271 11.61 8.67 -9.07
N THR A 272 12.60 8.20 -9.83
CA THR A 272 12.69 6.76 -10.15
C THR A 272 13.40 6.05 -9.02
N LEU A 273 12.61 5.34 -8.22
CA LEU A 273 13.05 4.56 -7.07
C LEU A 273 12.90 3.08 -7.38
N TRP A 274 13.93 2.30 -7.11
CA TRP A 274 13.93 0.89 -7.47
C TRP A 274 14.83 0.01 -6.60
N ILE A 275 14.58 -1.29 -6.67
CA ILE A 275 15.37 -2.35 -6.04
C ILE A 275 15.92 -3.26 -7.15
N PRO A 276 17.23 -3.57 -7.16
CA PRO A 276 17.81 -4.50 -8.13
C PRO A 276 17.25 -5.91 -7.96
N VAL A 277 16.90 -6.54 -9.07
CA VAL A 277 16.43 -7.93 -9.11
C VAL A 277 17.43 -8.82 -9.83
N GLY A 278 17.70 -10.00 -9.27
CA GLY A 278 18.71 -10.94 -9.78
C GLY A 278 20.16 -10.51 -9.54
N ARG A 279 21.08 -11.23 -10.17
CA ARG A 279 22.53 -10.97 -10.10
C ARG A 279 22.98 -10.05 -11.25
N SER A 280 22.35 -8.89 -11.44
CA SER A 280 22.80 -7.99 -12.52
C SER A 280 23.91 -7.06 -12.06
N ARG A 281 24.99 -7.01 -12.85
CA ARG A 281 25.93 -5.88 -12.89
C ARG A 281 25.11 -4.66 -13.35
N ILE A 282 25.29 -3.50 -12.70
CA ILE A 282 24.70 -2.22 -13.13
C ILE A 282 24.75 -2.12 -14.66
N ASP A 283 23.58 -2.00 -15.29
CA ASP A 283 23.46 -1.98 -16.75
C ASP A 283 24.23 -0.75 -17.31
N PRO A 284 24.93 -0.83 -18.43
CA PRO A 284 25.40 0.35 -19.16
C PRO A 284 24.33 1.44 -19.38
N GLU A 285 23.04 1.09 -19.49
CA GLU A 285 21.92 2.03 -19.52
C GLU A 285 21.65 2.69 -18.16
N ASP A 286 21.89 2.00 -17.03
CA ASP A 286 21.83 2.62 -15.70
C ASP A 286 22.91 3.69 -15.52
N ARG A 287 24.06 3.55 -16.21
CA ARG A 287 25.06 4.64 -16.29
C ARG A 287 24.58 5.85 -17.07
N ARG A 288 23.58 5.69 -17.94
CA ARG A 288 22.94 6.80 -18.67
C ARG A 288 21.80 7.44 -17.88
N ALA A 289 21.24 6.75 -16.88
CA ALA A 289 20.18 7.26 -15.99
C ALA A 289 20.67 8.32 -14.98
N GLY A 290 21.94 8.73 -15.05
CA GLY A 290 22.54 9.73 -14.19
C GLY A 290 23.23 9.14 -12.95
N GLU A 291 23.51 9.98 -11.96
CA GLU A 291 24.08 9.55 -10.69
C GLU A 291 23.04 8.75 -9.89
N VAL A 292 23.32 7.47 -9.67
CA VAL A 292 22.46 6.59 -8.87
C VAL A 292 22.88 6.68 -7.41
N SER A 293 22.01 7.22 -6.56
CA SER A 293 22.24 7.20 -5.12
C SER A 293 21.75 5.89 -4.52
N THR A 294 22.59 5.28 -3.69
CA THR A 294 22.23 4.13 -2.83
C THR A 294 22.30 4.48 -1.35
N ASP A 295 22.57 5.76 -1.03
CA ASP A 295 22.68 6.23 0.35
C ASP A 295 21.28 6.34 0.97
N ARG A 296 21.05 5.57 2.04
CA ARG A 296 19.74 5.44 2.68
C ARG A 296 19.26 6.78 3.26
N SER A 297 20.15 7.58 3.84
CA SER A 297 19.81 8.91 4.36
C SER A 297 19.37 9.85 3.24
N THR A 298 20.12 9.90 2.14
CA THR A 298 19.81 10.71 0.96
C THR A 298 18.47 10.30 0.38
N ILE A 299 18.24 9.00 0.18
CA ILE A 299 16.96 8.49 -0.33
C ILE A 299 15.82 8.87 0.60
N ARG A 300 15.99 8.71 1.92
CA ARG A 300 14.98 9.05 2.92
C ARG A 300 14.62 10.53 2.86
N SER A 301 15.60 11.42 2.99
CA SER A 301 15.38 12.88 2.97
C SER A 301 14.77 13.34 1.64
N TYR A 302 15.14 12.70 0.54
CA TYR A 302 14.56 12.99 -0.76
C TYR A 302 13.08 12.59 -0.83
N CYS A 303 12.74 11.37 -0.39
CA CYS A 303 11.35 10.91 -0.37
C CYS A 303 10.50 11.78 0.56
N GLU A 304 11.03 12.12 1.74
CA GLU A 304 10.39 13.02 2.71
C GLU A 304 10.06 14.37 2.08
N ALA A 305 11.02 15.00 1.39
CA ALA A 305 10.77 16.28 0.72
C ALA A 305 9.69 16.20 -0.37
N ILE A 306 9.62 15.10 -1.13
CA ILE A 306 8.57 14.90 -2.14
C ILE A 306 7.20 14.72 -1.48
N ILE A 307 7.13 13.93 -0.41
CA ILE A 307 5.89 13.70 0.35
C ILE A 307 5.40 15.01 0.96
N GLU A 308 6.27 15.77 1.62
CA GLU A 308 5.94 17.06 2.24
C GLU A 308 5.44 18.09 1.22
N GLN A 309 6.03 18.13 0.02
CA GLN A 309 5.59 19.03 -1.05
C GLN A 309 4.24 18.62 -1.66
N ASN A 310 3.85 17.34 -1.51
CA ASN A 310 2.70 16.75 -2.20
C ASN A 310 1.75 16.02 -1.23
N TYR A 311 1.65 16.44 0.02
CA TYR A 311 0.91 15.74 1.10
C TYR A 311 -0.59 15.53 0.82
N LYS A 312 -1.15 16.29 -0.14
CA LYS A 312 -2.54 16.12 -0.63
C LYS A 312 -2.73 14.89 -1.52
N THR A 313 -1.65 14.45 -2.18
CA THR A 313 -1.66 13.37 -3.19
C THR A 313 -0.89 12.15 -2.71
N ILE A 314 0.17 12.36 -1.92
CA ILE A 314 0.96 11.30 -1.29
C ILE A 314 0.80 11.45 0.21
N THR A 315 0.13 10.49 0.85
CA THR A 315 -0.16 10.59 2.27
C THR A 315 1.12 10.40 3.09
N PRO A 316 1.53 11.38 3.92
CA PRO A 316 2.60 11.18 4.88
C PRO A 316 2.15 10.14 5.89
N LEU A 317 2.90 9.06 6.05
CA LEU A 317 2.63 8.05 7.08
C LEU A 317 3.53 8.33 8.27
N TYR A 318 2.94 8.58 9.44
CA TYR A 318 3.67 8.90 10.67
C TYR A 318 4.03 7.62 11.41
N LEU A 319 5.01 6.88 10.92
CA LEU A 319 5.40 5.63 11.58
C LEU A 319 6.54 5.89 12.57
N ALA A 320 6.21 6.58 13.67
CA ALA A 320 7.10 6.80 14.80
C ALA A 320 6.65 5.95 16.00
N GLY A 321 7.21 4.75 16.14
CA GLY A 321 6.93 3.87 17.28
C GLY A 321 6.04 2.67 16.96
N ALA A 322 5.94 1.75 17.92
CA ALA A 322 5.52 0.36 17.73
C ALA A 322 4.10 0.03 18.26
N HIS A 323 3.25 1.02 18.51
CA HIS A 323 1.93 0.78 19.12
C HIS A 323 0.80 1.24 18.19
N HIS A 324 0.30 0.30 17.39
CA HIS A 324 -0.59 0.53 16.25
C HIS A 324 -2.09 0.37 16.54
N GLU A 325 -2.49 0.18 17.80
CA GLU A 325 -3.89 -0.15 18.14
C GLU A 325 -4.84 1.07 18.03
N ASP A 326 -4.31 2.30 17.99
CA ASP A 326 -5.09 3.54 18.00
C ASP A 326 -5.03 4.37 16.71
N TYR A 327 -4.48 3.81 15.61
CA TYR A 327 -4.29 4.52 14.33
C TYR A 327 -3.42 5.78 14.42
N ASP A 328 -2.52 5.84 15.41
CA ASP A 328 -1.54 6.91 15.63
C ASP A 328 -0.65 7.21 14.40
N TRP A 329 -0.46 6.20 13.56
CA TRP A 329 0.31 6.27 12.32
C TRP A 329 -0.43 6.97 11.16
N VAL A 330 -1.74 7.13 11.28
CA VAL A 330 -2.58 7.81 10.29
C VAL A 330 -2.58 9.30 10.59
N PRO A 331 -2.38 10.18 9.58
CA PRO A 331 -2.48 11.61 9.81
C PRO A 331 -3.85 12.02 10.40
N PRO A 332 -3.89 12.90 11.42
CA PRO A 332 -5.15 13.31 12.05
C PRO A 332 -6.20 13.87 11.09
N TYR A 333 -5.76 14.57 10.02
CA TYR A 333 -6.67 15.09 9.01
C TYR A 333 -7.36 13.97 8.21
N VAL A 334 -6.67 12.85 7.98
CA VAL A 334 -7.26 11.67 7.33
C VAL A 334 -8.29 11.01 8.23
N LEU A 335 -8.00 10.87 9.53
CA LEU A 335 -8.97 10.35 10.50
C LEU A 335 -10.23 11.22 10.54
N THR A 336 -10.06 12.55 10.52
CA THR A 336 -11.16 13.52 10.48
C THR A 336 -11.98 13.37 9.20
N ASP A 337 -11.33 13.22 8.04
CA ASP A 337 -12.03 13.00 6.77
C ASP A 337 -12.81 11.68 6.75
N ILE A 338 -12.25 10.62 7.33
CA ILE A 338 -12.92 9.32 7.44
C ILE A 338 -14.18 9.42 8.31
N LEU A 339 -14.08 10.06 9.48
CA LEU A 339 -15.23 10.30 10.37
C LEU A 339 -16.30 11.14 9.67
N ARG A 340 -15.89 12.22 8.98
CA ARG A 340 -16.79 13.07 8.21
C ARG A 340 -17.54 12.29 7.13
N HIS A 341 -16.86 11.44 6.35
CA HIS A 341 -17.52 10.62 5.33
C HIS A 341 -18.51 9.63 5.94
N TRP A 342 -18.20 9.07 7.10
CA TRP A 342 -19.14 8.19 7.81
C TRP A 342 -20.37 8.93 8.33
N ASP A 343 -20.20 10.13 8.90
CA ASP A 343 -21.32 10.99 9.31
C ASP A 343 -22.22 11.38 8.14
N GLU A 344 -21.61 11.71 6.99
CA GLU A 344 -22.32 11.97 5.74
C GLU A 344 -23.11 10.74 5.27
N GLU A 345 -22.50 9.55 5.31
CA GLU A 345 -23.17 8.28 4.97
C GLU A 345 -24.35 7.97 5.92
N ARG A 346 -24.20 8.20 7.23
CA ARG A 346 -25.26 8.01 8.24
C ARG A 346 -26.44 8.92 7.97
N ARG A 347 -26.21 10.23 7.83
CA ARG A 347 -27.27 11.20 7.52
C ARG A 347 -27.98 10.84 6.24
N TYR A 348 -27.23 10.45 5.22
CA TYR A 348 -27.79 10.03 3.95
C TYR A 348 -28.67 8.78 4.07
N ARG A 349 -28.26 7.80 4.88
CA ARG A 349 -29.05 6.60 5.19
C ARG A 349 -30.37 6.98 5.88
N GLU A 350 -30.35 7.89 6.86
CA GLU A 350 -31.54 8.37 7.56
C GLU A 350 -32.50 9.11 6.61
N GLU A 351 -31.98 9.99 5.75
CA GLU A 351 -32.77 10.75 4.78
C GLU A 351 -33.46 9.83 3.75
N VAL A 352 -32.75 8.82 3.23
CA VAL A 352 -33.28 7.93 2.19
C VAL A 352 -34.22 6.87 2.76
N THR A 353 -33.96 6.36 3.97
CA THR A 353 -34.80 5.32 4.59
C THR A 353 -35.99 5.87 5.36
N GLY A 354 -35.97 7.16 5.72
CA GLY A 354 -37.01 7.80 6.55
C GLY A 354 -37.01 7.30 7.99
N VAL A 355 -36.00 6.53 8.40
CA VAL A 355 -35.81 6.07 9.77
C VAL A 355 -34.94 7.08 10.49
N VAL A 356 -35.55 7.92 11.33
CA VAL A 356 -34.83 8.68 12.34
C VAL A 356 -34.41 7.69 13.42
N LEU A 357 -33.11 7.41 13.54
CA LEU A 357 -32.59 6.78 14.74
C LEU A 357 -32.82 7.77 15.88
N ILE A 358 -33.83 7.49 16.71
CA ILE A 358 -34.01 8.20 17.97
C ILE A 358 -32.89 7.67 18.87
N ASP A 359 -31.88 8.50 19.13
CA ASP A 359 -30.87 8.22 20.13
C ASP A 359 -31.55 8.08 21.50
N ASP A 360 -31.37 6.92 22.15
CA ASP A 360 -31.78 6.65 23.54
C ASP A 360 -30.74 7.17 24.54
#